data_AF-E6TVJ0-F1
#
_entry.id   AF-E6TVJ0-F1
#
_cell.length_a   1.000
_cell.length_b   1.000
_cell.length_c   1.000
_cell.angle_alpha   90.00
_cell.angle_beta   90.00
_cell.angle_gamma   90.00
#
_symmetry.space_group_name_H-M   'P 1'
#
loop_
_entity.id
_entity.type
_entity.pdbx_description
1 polymer ?
#
loop_
_entity_poly.entity_id
_entity_poly.type
_entity_poly.pdbx_seq_one_letter_code
_entity_poly.pdbx_strand_id
1 'polypeptide(L)'
;MEPKEFGLYLKSLRIEKNLTMRELDKRSGVSHSYISKMESGQKGIPSPDILRKLAEPLSVRYQKLMIKAGHFSEDEYTSINDYEARIEELDTKLENVLDDLSTNGEFYYVLIEDLIPIFNDDFFTGREHDNFNKTFDYFLEEKANDPDFNYDALDEFNKYFSVKSVKTNLIKYASEEYKEQILKKLEEVAMKHNLLSSVSYDLDEIIGLENTTYKKHTFNDQRRKLLIAYLDALFQEEQ
;
A
#
# COMPACT_ATOMS: atom_id res chain seq x y z
N MET A 1 22.39 12.09 -25.61
CA MET A 1 22.74 11.85 -27.02
C MET A 1 22.55 13.13 -27.78
N GLU A 2 23.36 13.39 -28.80
CA GLU A 2 23.13 14.54 -29.69
C GLU A 2 21.90 14.30 -30.60
N PRO A 3 21.23 15.35 -31.11
CA PRO A 3 20.01 15.21 -31.92
C PRO A 3 20.14 14.25 -33.12
N LYS A 4 21.31 14.23 -33.76
CA LYS A 4 21.59 13.35 -34.90
C LYS A 4 21.68 11.87 -34.50
N GLU A 5 22.31 11.57 -33.37
CA GLU A 5 22.42 10.22 -32.83
C GLU A 5 21.04 9.69 -32.41
N PHE A 6 20.26 10.54 -31.74
CA PHE A 6 18.90 10.21 -31.35
C PHE A 6 17.99 9.96 -32.56
N GLY A 7 18.10 10.78 -33.61
CA GLY A 7 17.40 10.57 -34.88
C GLY A 7 17.71 9.22 -35.52
N LEU A 8 18.99 8.84 -35.56
CA LEU A 8 19.42 7.53 -36.06
C LEU A 8 18.89 6.37 -35.21
N TYR A 9 18.84 6.54 -33.89
CA TYR A 9 18.25 5.57 -32.98
C TYR A 9 16.74 5.38 -33.22
N LEU A 10 15.97 6.46 -33.38
CA LEU A 10 14.54 6.34 -33.72
C LEU A 10 14.32 5.69 -35.09
N LYS A 11 15.20 5.99 -36.05
CA LYS A 11 15.17 5.34 -37.36
C LYS A 11 15.40 3.83 -37.25
N SER A 12 16.33 3.38 -36.40
CA SER A 12 16.59 1.94 -36.21
C SER A 12 15.37 1.25 -35.61
N LEU A 13 14.76 1.81 -34.56
CA LEU A 13 13.53 1.28 -33.96
C LEU A 13 12.39 1.17 -34.98
N ARG A 14 12.18 2.19 -35.81
CA ARG A 14 11.14 2.18 -36.84
C ARG A 14 11.37 1.05 -37.85
N ILE A 15 12.62 0.85 -38.27
CA ILE A 15 13.00 -0.21 -39.22
C ILE A 15 12.85 -1.59 -38.58
N GLU A 16 13.24 -1.77 -37.32
CA GLU A 16 13.04 -3.02 -36.57
C GLU A 16 11.57 -3.41 -36.47
N LYS A 17 10.67 -2.42 -36.40
CA LYS A 17 9.22 -2.63 -36.44
C LYS A 17 8.64 -2.75 -37.86
N ASN A 18 9.48 -2.78 -38.89
CA ASN A 18 9.09 -2.82 -40.30
C ASN A 18 8.11 -1.72 -40.71
N LEU A 19 8.19 -0.54 -40.06
CA LEU A 19 7.28 0.57 -40.33
C LEU A 19 7.91 1.50 -41.36
N THR A 20 7.10 1.98 -42.32
CA THR A 20 7.48 3.17 -43.11
C THR A 20 7.24 4.43 -42.27
N MET A 21 7.83 5.57 -42.65
CA MET A 21 7.53 6.84 -41.97
C MET A 21 6.05 7.21 -42.02
N ARG A 22 5.35 6.88 -43.13
CA ARG A 22 3.91 7.11 -43.27
C ARG A 22 3.09 6.19 -42.37
N GLU A 23 3.57 4.97 -42.13
CA GLU A 23 2.91 4.04 -41.23
C GLU A 23 3.10 4.47 -39.77
N LEU A 24 4.31 4.88 -39.40
CA LEU A 24 4.57 5.44 -38.08
C LEU A 24 3.76 6.73 -37.84
N ASP A 25 3.62 7.59 -38.85
CA ASP A 25 2.76 8.76 -38.82
C ASP A 25 1.31 8.39 -38.46
N LYS A 26 0.71 7.48 -39.23
CA LYS A 26 -0.66 7.01 -38.98
C LYS A 26 -0.86 6.46 -37.56
N ARG A 27 0.11 5.73 -37.03
CA ARG A 27 0.02 5.09 -35.71
C ARG A 27 0.28 6.05 -34.54
N SER A 28 1.22 6.98 -34.70
CA SER A 28 1.63 7.92 -33.65
C SER A 28 0.89 9.25 -33.68
N GLY A 29 0.27 9.60 -34.82
CA GLY A 29 -0.24 10.95 -35.08
C GLY A 29 0.86 12.00 -35.23
N VAL A 30 2.12 11.60 -35.46
CA VAL A 30 3.25 12.49 -35.71
C VAL A 30 3.56 12.52 -37.20
N SER A 31 3.36 13.66 -37.86
CA SER A 31 3.47 13.75 -39.33
C SER A 31 4.77 13.14 -39.89
N HIS A 32 4.68 12.43 -41.01
CA HIS A 32 5.83 11.78 -41.66
C HIS A 32 6.95 12.77 -42.01
N SER A 33 6.61 14.04 -42.28
CA SER A 33 7.56 15.12 -42.53
C SER A 33 8.37 15.44 -41.28
N TYR A 34 7.71 15.46 -40.12
CA TYR A 34 8.37 15.64 -38.82
C TYR A 34 9.25 14.44 -38.46
N ILE A 35 8.74 13.21 -38.65
CA ILE A 35 9.51 11.96 -38.46
C ILE A 35 10.79 11.98 -39.32
N SER A 36 10.68 12.31 -40.60
CA SER A 36 11.82 12.37 -41.52
C SER A 36 12.90 13.37 -41.06
N LYS A 37 12.48 14.58 -40.65
CA LYS A 37 13.41 15.60 -40.14
C LYS A 37 14.05 15.19 -38.81
N MET A 38 13.31 14.49 -37.96
CA MET A 38 13.82 13.95 -36.70
C MET A 38 14.84 12.84 -36.94
N GLU A 39 14.53 11.86 -37.79
CA GLU A 39 15.42 10.74 -38.10
C GLU A 39 16.72 11.16 -38.79
N SER A 40 16.70 12.30 -39.49
CA SER A 40 17.88 12.89 -40.12
C SER A 40 18.67 13.83 -39.22
N GLY A 41 18.20 14.07 -37.98
CA GLY A 41 18.81 15.02 -37.04
C GLY A 41 18.63 16.49 -37.43
N GLN A 42 17.81 16.80 -38.44
CA GLN A 42 17.47 18.17 -38.84
C GLN A 42 16.47 18.82 -37.89
N LYS A 43 15.76 18.01 -37.10
CA LYS A 43 14.98 18.45 -35.95
C LYS A 43 15.80 18.18 -34.69
N GLY A 44 15.75 19.10 -33.73
CA GLY A 44 16.30 18.87 -32.38
C GLY A 44 15.58 17.75 -31.63
N ILE A 45 15.98 17.53 -30.38
CA ILE A 45 15.36 16.55 -29.49
C ILE A 45 13.84 16.82 -29.38
N PRO A 46 12.96 15.82 -29.64
CA PRO A 46 11.52 15.99 -29.55
C PRO A 46 11.05 16.25 -28.11
N SER A 47 9.90 16.90 -27.96
CA SER A 47 9.30 17.10 -26.64
C SER A 47 8.80 15.79 -26.02
N PRO A 48 8.63 15.74 -24.68
CA PRO A 48 8.08 14.58 -23.99
C PRO A 48 6.76 14.06 -24.59
N ASP A 49 5.85 14.95 -25.00
CA ASP A 49 4.57 14.55 -25.61
C ASP A 49 4.74 13.85 -26.97
N ILE A 50 5.70 14.28 -27.78
CA ILE A 50 6.01 13.62 -29.05
C ILE A 50 6.64 12.25 -28.78
N LEU A 51 7.55 12.15 -27.81
CA LEU A 51 8.15 10.87 -27.43
C LEU A 51 7.10 9.88 -26.93
N ARG A 52 6.09 10.36 -26.18
CA ARG A 52 4.97 9.52 -25.70
C ARG A 52 4.14 8.95 -26.85
N LYS A 53 3.83 9.78 -27.85
CA LYS A 53 3.12 9.36 -29.07
C LYS A 53 3.90 8.33 -29.90
N LEU A 54 5.22 8.38 -29.87
CA LEU A 54 6.09 7.47 -30.61
C LEU A 54 6.38 6.15 -29.87
N ALA A 55 6.30 6.15 -28.54
CA ALA A 55 6.66 5.02 -27.69
C ALA A 55 5.91 3.73 -28.05
N GLU A 56 4.59 3.76 -28.05
CA GLU A 56 3.75 2.60 -28.32
C GLU A 56 3.92 2.05 -29.75
N PRO A 57 3.82 2.85 -30.84
CA PRO A 57 4.03 2.36 -32.20
C PRO A 57 5.42 1.76 -32.45
N LEU A 58 6.45 2.24 -31.75
CA LEU A 58 7.81 1.70 -31.80
C LEU A 58 8.02 0.53 -30.82
N SER A 59 7.02 0.19 -30.01
CA SER A 59 7.08 -0.78 -28.90
C SER A 59 8.28 -0.56 -27.97
N VAL A 60 8.56 0.70 -27.65
CA VAL A 60 9.60 1.08 -26.69
C VAL A 60 8.94 1.80 -25.53
N ARG A 61 9.36 1.48 -24.30
CA ARG A 61 8.89 2.22 -23.11
C ARG A 61 9.19 3.71 -23.28
N TYR A 62 8.20 4.55 -23.02
CA TYR A 62 8.31 6.01 -23.13
C TYR A 62 9.53 6.56 -22.37
N GLN A 63 9.79 6.00 -21.19
CA GLN A 63 10.92 6.35 -20.33
C GLN A 63 12.27 6.11 -21.01
N LYS A 64 12.42 5.00 -21.74
CA LYS A 64 13.64 4.71 -22.50
C LYS A 64 13.88 5.74 -23.62
N LEU A 65 12.81 6.24 -24.25
CA LEU A 65 12.92 7.32 -25.23
C LEU A 65 13.30 8.64 -24.56
N MET A 66 12.73 8.96 -23.39
CA MET A 66 13.09 10.16 -22.60
C MET A 66 14.57 10.18 -22.21
N ILE A 67 15.10 9.05 -21.73
CA ILE A 67 16.52 8.91 -21.36
C ILE A 67 17.42 9.07 -22.58
N LYS A 68 17.13 8.35 -23.68
CA LYS A 68 17.92 8.45 -24.92
C LYS A 68 17.86 9.86 -25.53
N ALA A 69 16.74 10.55 -25.36
CA ALA A 69 16.55 11.95 -25.75
C ALA A 69 17.29 12.94 -24.84
N GLY A 70 17.76 12.52 -23.67
CA GLY A 70 18.45 13.39 -22.70
C GLY A 70 17.52 14.26 -21.86
N HIS A 71 16.23 13.90 -21.76
CA HIS A 71 15.29 14.57 -20.84
C HIS A 71 15.47 14.13 -19.38
N PHE A 72 16.07 12.96 -19.17
CA PHE A 72 16.49 12.43 -17.87
C PHE A 72 17.80 11.66 -18.03
N SER A 73 18.66 11.68 -17.03
CA SER A 73 19.77 10.72 -16.92
C SER A 73 19.27 9.33 -16.49
N GLU A 74 20.08 8.31 -16.74
CA GLU A 74 19.81 6.93 -16.28
C GLU A 74 19.76 6.88 -14.74
N ASP A 75 20.59 7.67 -14.06
CA ASP A 75 20.63 7.79 -12.60
C ASP A 75 19.38 8.48 -12.05
N GLU A 76 18.93 9.58 -12.66
CA GLU A 76 17.66 10.26 -12.29
C GLU A 76 16.47 9.34 -12.47
N TYR A 77 16.41 8.58 -13.57
CA TYR A 77 15.33 7.63 -13.81
C TYR A 77 15.33 6.48 -12.80
N THR A 78 16.50 5.91 -12.51
CA THR A 78 16.65 4.85 -11.51
C THR A 78 16.21 5.35 -10.14
N SER A 79 16.67 6.53 -9.74
CA SER A 79 16.29 7.16 -8.47
C SER A 79 14.78 7.39 -8.34
N ILE A 80 14.11 7.81 -9.43
CA ILE A 80 12.65 8.00 -9.44
C ILE A 80 11.93 6.65 -9.28
N ASN A 81 12.32 5.61 -10.02
CA ASN A 81 11.66 4.30 -9.89
C ASN A 81 11.90 3.68 -8.51
N ASP A 82 13.11 3.80 -7.97
CA ASP A 82 13.44 3.27 -6.65
C ASP A 82 12.62 3.99 -5.56
N TYR A 83 12.46 5.30 -5.70
CA TYR A 83 11.57 6.08 -4.84
C TYR A 83 10.11 5.64 -4.98
N GLU A 84 9.59 5.50 -6.20
CA GLU A 84 8.21 5.04 -6.46
C GLU A 84 7.96 3.64 -5.88
N ALA A 85 8.89 2.69 -6.10
CA ALA A 85 8.80 1.33 -5.58
C ALA A 85 8.82 1.30 -4.04
N ARG A 86 9.67 2.13 -3.41
CA ARG A 86 9.72 2.26 -1.95
C ARG A 86 8.41 2.80 -1.38
N ILE A 87 7.80 3.78 -2.02
CA ILE A 87 6.50 4.33 -1.60
C ILE A 87 5.39 3.28 -1.77
N GLU A 88 5.38 2.54 -2.88
CA GLU A 88 4.42 1.46 -3.13
C GLU A 88 4.55 0.34 -2.07
N GLU A 89 5.78 -0.04 -1.71
CA GLU A 89 6.03 -0.99 -0.63
C GLU A 89 5.52 -0.47 0.72
N LEU A 90 5.75 0.81 1.03
CA LEU A 90 5.28 1.45 2.26
C LEU A 90 3.75 1.51 2.33
N ASP A 91 3.09 1.88 1.23
CA ASP A 91 1.64 1.89 1.13
C ASP A 91 1.04 0.49 1.32
N THR A 92 1.67 -0.52 0.71
CA THR A 92 1.26 -1.92 0.88
C THR A 92 1.37 -2.37 2.34
N LYS A 93 2.45 -2.03 3.03
CA LYS A 93 2.63 -2.36 4.47
C LYS A 93 1.57 -1.68 5.34
N LEU A 94 1.26 -0.42 5.06
CA LEU A 94 0.19 0.30 5.75
C LEU A 94 -1.18 -0.33 5.51
N GLU A 95 -1.49 -0.70 4.27
CA GLU A 95 -2.75 -1.37 3.96
C GLU A 95 -2.88 -2.70 4.70
N ASN A 96 -1.83 -3.51 4.70
CA ASN A 96 -1.80 -4.81 5.37
C ASN A 96 -1.97 -4.68 6.89
N VAL A 97 -1.23 -3.79 7.55
CA VAL A 97 -1.36 -3.63 9.01
C VAL A 97 -2.75 -3.08 9.39
N LEU A 98 -3.33 -2.20 8.57
CA LEU A 98 -4.69 -1.71 8.81
C LEU A 98 -5.75 -2.80 8.59
N ASP A 99 -5.53 -3.71 7.64
CA ASP A 99 -6.38 -4.89 7.47
C ASP A 99 -6.24 -5.86 8.64
N ASP A 100 -5.02 -6.11 9.13
CA ASP A 100 -4.77 -6.94 10.32
C ASP A 100 -5.45 -6.40 11.60
N LEU A 101 -5.61 -5.07 11.70
CA LEU A 101 -6.24 -4.40 12.83
C LEU A 101 -7.77 -4.27 12.68
N SER A 102 -8.36 -4.80 11.61
CA SER A 102 -9.78 -4.59 11.31
C SER A 102 -10.51 -5.83 10.82
N THR A 103 -11.84 -5.79 10.91
CA THR A 103 -12.73 -6.79 10.33
C THR A 103 -13.92 -6.08 9.69
N ASN A 104 -14.33 -6.51 8.50
CA ASN A 104 -15.45 -5.90 7.77
C ASN A 104 -15.34 -4.36 7.58
N GLY A 105 -14.12 -3.82 7.57
CA GLY A 105 -13.87 -2.38 7.41
C GLY A 105 -13.96 -1.55 8.70
N GLU A 106 -14.05 -2.21 9.86
CA GLU A 106 -14.09 -1.59 11.19
C GLU A 106 -12.96 -2.14 12.06
N PHE A 107 -12.33 -1.28 12.88
CA PHE A 107 -11.27 -1.71 13.78
C PHE A 107 -11.82 -2.60 14.89
N TYR A 108 -11.02 -3.55 15.38
CA TYR A 108 -11.42 -4.35 16.52
C TYR A 108 -11.59 -3.48 17.77
N TYR A 109 -12.70 -3.67 18.50
CA TYR A 109 -13.01 -2.91 19.71
C TYR A 109 -11.85 -2.90 20.73
N VAL A 110 -11.18 -4.04 20.91
CA VAL A 110 -10.07 -4.21 21.87
C VAL A 110 -8.85 -3.32 21.55
N LEU A 111 -8.79 -2.75 20.35
CA LEU A 111 -7.70 -1.91 19.89
C LEU A 111 -7.96 -0.43 20.10
N ILE A 112 -9.20 -0.02 20.37
CA ILE A 112 -9.60 1.39 20.39
C ILE A 112 -8.73 2.21 21.34
N GLU A 113 -8.48 1.70 22.56
CA GLU A 113 -7.63 2.38 23.56
C GLU A 113 -6.21 2.65 23.05
N ASP A 114 -5.67 1.75 22.22
CA ASP A 114 -4.33 1.88 21.64
C ASP A 114 -4.31 2.68 20.33
N LEU A 115 -5.42 2.70 19.59
CA LEU A 115 -5.55 3.43 18.33
C LEU A 115 -5.90 4.90 18.54
N ILE A 116 -6.64 5.25 19.60
CA ILE A 116 -6.98 6.64 19.92
C ILE A 116 -5.72 7.52 19.96
N PRO A 117 -4.64 7.20 20.70
CA PRO A 117 -3.45 8.05 20.73
C PRO A 117 -2.73 8.18 19.38
N ILE A 118 -2.97 7.25 18.44
CA ILE A 118 -2.38 7.28 17.09
C ILE A 118 -3.20 8.18 16.17
N PHE A 119 -4.53 8.11 16.25
CA PHE A 119 -5.43 8.85 15.36
C PHE A 119 -5.93 10.18 15.95
N ASN A 120 -5.73 10.42 17.24
CA ASN A 120 -5.93 11.71 17.90
C ASN A 120 -4.80 12.68 17.56
N ASP A 121 -4.64 12.93 16.26
CA ASP A 121 -3.63 13.78 15.65
C ASP A 121 -4.31 14.73 14.65
N ASP A 122 -3.80 15.95 14.53
CA ASP A 122 -4.31 16.99 13.63
C ASP A 122 -4.48 16.48 12.18
N PHE A 123 -3.62 15.53 11.77
CA PHE A 123 -3.68 14.92 10.45
C PHE A 123 -5.02 14.24 10.18
N PHE A 124 -5.57 13.51 11.15
CA PHE A 124 -6.82 12.74 10.97
C PHE A 124 -8.06 13.54 11.33
N THR A 125 -7.97 14.43 12.32
CA THR A 125 -9.13 15.15 12.89
C THR A 125 -9.38 16.50 12.23
N GLY A 126 -8.39 17.07 11.54
CA GLY A 126 -8.52 18.33 10.82
C GLY A 126 -8.97 19.49 11.72
N ARG A 127 -9.98 20.26 11.29
CA ARG A 127 -10.48 21.43 12.06
C ARG A 127 -11.58 21.11 13.08
N GLU A 128 -11.99 19.84 13.23
CA GLU A 128 -12.98 19.40 14.23
C GLU A 128 -12.33 18.85 15.51
N HIS A 129 -11.00 19.02 15.62
CA HIS A 129 -10.10 18.57 16.69
C HIS A 129 -10.69 18.72 18.11
N ASP A 130 -11.27 19.88 18.46
CA ASP A 130 -11.65 20.17 19.85
C ASP A 130 -12.80 19.32 20.42
N ASN A 131 -13.74 18.85 19.60
CA ASN A 131 -14.85 18.01 20.09
C ASN A 131 -14.50 16.52 20.07
N PHE A 132 -13.65 16.14 19.11
CA PHE A 132 -13.11 14.79 19.00
C PHE A 132 -12.23 14.48 20.23
N ASN A 133 -11.21 15.31 20.49
CA ASN A 133 -10.24 15.06 21.56
C ASN A 133 -10.94 14.92 22.91
N LYS A 134 -11.88 15.83 23.23
CA LYS A 134 -12.63 15.78 24.49
C LYS A 134 -13.37 14.46 24.71
N THR A 135 -13.96 13.90 23.66
CA THR A 135 -14.72 12.65 23.76
C THR A 135 -13.81 11.47 24.07
N PHE A 136 -12.68 11.38 23.37
CA PHE A 136 -11.76 10.25 23.54
C PHE A 136 -10.82 10.41 24.75
N ASP A 137 -10.44 11.63 25.11
CA ASP A 137 -9.73 11.93 26.35
C ASP A 137 -10.58 11.52 27.56
N TYR A 138 -11.88 11.89 27.56
CA TYR A 138 -12.83 11.46 28.59
C TYR A 138 -12.95 9.93 28.66
N PHE A 139 -13.06 9.26 27.51
CA PHE A 139 -13.12 7.80 27.45
C PHE A 139 -11.88 7.14 28.08
N LEU A 140 -10.68 7.61 27.72
CA LEU A 140 -9.42 7.09 28.26
C LEU A 140 -9.30 7.34 29.78
N GLU A 141 -9.72 8.51 30.25
CA GLU A 141 -9.74 8.84 31.68
C GLU A 141 -10.68 7.93 32.47
N GLU A 142 -11.91 7.71 32.00
CA GLU A 142 -12.89 6.82 32.64
C GLU A 142 -12.40 5.36 32.63
N LYS A 143 -11.86 4.87 31.50
CA LYS A 143 -11.28 3.51 31.41
C LYS A 143 -10.11 3.30 32.38
N ALA A 144 -9.29 4.32 32.59
CA ALA A 144 -8.19 4.25 33.55
C ALA A 144 -8.69 4.17 35.00
N ASN A 145 -9.84 4.77 35.31
CA ASN A 145 -10.45 4.76 36.64
C ASN A 145 -11.31 3.50 36.88
N ASP A 146 -12.01 3.03 35.85
CA ASP A 146 -12.89 1.86 35.85
C ASP A 146 -12.62 1.01 34.60
N PRO A 147 -11.83 -0.09 34.71
CA PRO A 147 -11.55 -0.98 33.58
C PRO A 147 -12.81 -1.58 32.93
N ASP A 148 -13.88 -1.73 33.72
CA ASP A 148 -15.17 -2.29 33.26
C ASP A 148 -16.07 -1.21 32.63
N PHE A 149 -15.64 0.06 32.59
CA PHE A 149 -16.39 1.16 31.97
C PHE A 149 -16.78 0.80 30.53
N ASN A 150 -18.07 0.74 30.27
CA ASN A 150 -18.63 0.39 28.98
C ASN A 150 -19.27 1.62 28.34
N TYR A 151 -18.50 2.27 27.48
CA TYR A 151 -18.97 3.33 26.60
C TYR A 151 -19.10 2.75 25.18
N ASP A 152 -20.05 3.28 24.41
CA ASP A 152 -20.18 2.97 22.99
C ASP A 152 -19.07 3.66 22.17
N ALA A 153 -17.83 3.40 22.57
CA ALA A 153 -16.62 3.98 22.01
C ALA A 153 -16.40 3.50 20.57
N LEU A 154 -16.92 2.32 20.22
CA LEU A 154 -16.77 1.75 18.88
C LEU A 154 -17.53 2.57 17.85
N ASP A 155 -18.81 2.84 18.09
CA ASP A 155 -19.64 3.59 17.15
C ASP A 155 -19.13 5.03 17.00
N GLU A 156 -18.75 5.69 18.09
CA GLU A 156 -18.22 7.04 18.03
C GLU A 156 -16.82 7.06 17.39
N PHE A 157 -15.95 6.08 17.66
CA PHE A 157 -14.65 5.96 16.99
C PHE A 157 -14.79 5.71 15.48
N ASN A 158 -15.62 4.75 15.07
CA ASN A 158 -15.81 4.39 13.66
C ASN A 158 -16.46 5.52 12.85
N LYS A 159 -17.26 6.39 13.49
CA LYS A 159 -17.79 7.61 12.88
C LYS A 159 -16.69 8.59 12.46
N TYR A 160 -15.60 8.68 13.22
CA TYR A 160 -14.46 9.53 12.87
C TYR A 160 -13.41 8.78 12.04
N PHE A 161 -13.16 7.50 12.33
CA PHE A 161 -12.06 6.71 11.78
C PHE A 161 -12.50 5.36 11.24
N SER A 162 -13.27 5.36 10.16
CA SER A 162 -13.42 4.15 9.35
C SER A 162 -12.06 3.70 8.80
N VAL A 163 -11.82 2.39 8.68
CA VAL A 163 -10.57 1.86 8.09
C VAL A 163 -10.34 2.45 6.70
N LYS A 164 -11.43 2.62 5.93
CA LYS A 164 -11.40 3.23 4.61
C LYS A 164 -10.93 4.69 4.63
N SER A 165 -11.40 5.51 5.57
CA SER A 165 -10.97 6.91 5.68
C SER A 165 -9.52 7.01 6.13
N VAL A 166 -9.10 6.19 7.11
CA VAL A 166 -7.71 6.11 7.56
C VAL A 166 -6.77 5.70 6.42
N LYS A 167 -7.08 4.62 5.69
CA LYS A 167 -6.33 4.19 4.50
C LYS A 167 -6.23 5.30 3.46
N THR A 168 -7.36 5.93 3.14
CA THR A 168 -7.39 7.00 2.14
C THR A 168 -6.52 8.18 2.58
N ASN A 169 -6.60 8.59 3.85
CA ASN A 169 -5.83 9.71 4.37
C ASN A 169 -4.33 9.42 4.32
N LEU A 170 -3.91 8.27 4.84
CA LEU A 170 -2.51 7.88 4.86
C LEU A 170 -1.94 7.73 3.45
N ILE A 171 -2.54 6.91 2.60
CA ILE A 171 -1.97 6.59 1.28
C ILE A 171 -1.90 7.83 0.38
N LYS A 172 -2.94 8.66 0.37
CA LYS A 172 -3.05 9.76 -0.59
C LYS A 172 -2.46 11.08 -0.12
N TYR A 173 -2.46 11.34 1.19
CA TYR A 173 -2.17 12.67 1.72
C TYR A 173 -1.02 12.71 2.74
N ALA A 174 -0.66 11.59 3.38
CA ALA A 174 0.47 11.59 4.29
C ALA A 174 1.81 11.71 3.53
N SER A 175 2.76 12.41 4.14
CA SER A 175 4.16 12.35 3.71
C SER A 175 4.75 10.97 3.97
N GLU A 176 5.81 10.62 3.25
CA GLU A 176 6.54 9.37 3.46
C GLU A 176 6.99 9.21 4.93
N GLU A 177 7.61 10.26 5.49
CA GLU A 177 8.08 10.23 6.88
C GLU A 177 6.93 9.96 7.87
N TYR A 178 5.76 10.56 7.64
CA TYR A 178 4.60 10.35 8.50
C TYR A 178 4.02 8.93 8.32
N LYS A 179 4.00 8.41 7.09
CA LYS A 179 3.61 7.02 6.81
C LYS A 179 4.48 6.03 7.59
N GLU A 180 5.80 6.21 7.59
CA GLU A 180 6.75 5.37 8.34
C GLU A 180 6.49 5.44 9.86
N GLN A 181 6.26 6.65 10.40
CA GLN A 181 5.96 6.84 11.81
C GLN A 181 4.66 6.15 12.24
N ILE A 182 3.58 6.30 11.44
CA ILE A 182 2.29 5.68 11.73
C ILE A 182 2.36 4.16 11.55
N LEU A 183 3.01 3.67 10.50
CA LEU A 183 3.21 2.23 10.28
C LEU A 183 3.84 1.58 11.51
N LYS A 184 4.93 2.15 12.03
CA LYS A 184 5.60 1.64 13.22
C LYS A 184 4.66 1.57 14.43
N LYS A 185 3.88 2.63 14.69
CA LYS A 185 2.92 2.65 15.81
C LYS A 185 1.82 1.60 15.63
N LEU A 186 1.30 1.42 14.41
CA LEU A 186 0.28 0.42 14.12
C LEU A 186 0.82 -1.01 14.25
N GLU A 187 2.06 -1.26 13.82
CA GLU A 187 2.75 -2.54 14.01
C GLU A 187 2.95 -2.84 15.49
N GLU A 188 3.30 -1.86 16.32
CA GLU A 188 3.39 -2.01 17.78
C GLU A 188 2.04 -2.42 18.40
N VAL A 189 0.93 -1.83 17.94
CA VAL A 189 -0.43 -2.24 18.34
C VAL A 189 -0.74 -3.65 17.87
N ALA A 190 -0.47 -3.98 16.61
CA ALA A 190 -0.68 -5.32 16.08
C ALA A 190 0.12 -6.39 16.85
N MET A 191 1.38 -6.11 17.20
CA MET A 191 2.22 -6.97 18.03
C MET A 191 1.66 -7.13 19.44
N LYS A 192 1.27 -6.02 20.09
CA LYS A 192 0.69 -6.03 21.44
C LYS A 192 -0.53 -6.95 21.53
N HIS A 193 -1.33 -7.01 20.47
CA HIS A 193 -2.58 -7.77 20.40
C HIS A 193 -2.46 -9.10 19.63
N ASN A 194 -1.26 -9.52 19.23
CA ASN A 194 -1.01 -10.77 18.50
C ASN A 194 -1.71 -10.87 17.12
N LEU A 195 -1.88 -9.74 16.43
CA LEU A 195 -2.67 -9.62 15.20
C LEU A 195 -1.85 -9.59 13.89
N LEU A 196 -0.51 -9.61 13.95
CA LEU A 196 0.29 -9.64 12.71
C LEU A 196 0.02 -10.92 11.92
N SER A 197 -0.57 -10.79 10.72
CA SER A 197 -0.94 -11.90 9.82
C SER A 197 0.23 -12.71 9.26
N SER A 198 1.46 -12.37 9.62
CA SER A 198 2.64 -13.21 9.37
C SER A 198 2.79 -14.37 10.37
N VAL A 199 1.95 -14.44 11.40
CA VAL A 199 1.94 -15.55 12.37
C VAL A 199 0.65 -16.34 12.23
N SER A 200 0.76 -17.50 11.57
CA SER A 200 -0.26 -18.55 11.69
C SER A 200 -0.10 -19.21 13.05
N TYR A 201 -1.18 -19.25 13.83
CA TYR A 201 -1.22 -20.02 15.07
C TYR A 201 -1.76 -21.41 14.80
N ASP A 202 -0.99 -22.43 15.15
CA ASP A 202 -1.48 -23.79 15.14
C ASP A 202 -2.36 -24.02 16.38
N LEU A 203 -3.61 -24.42 16.15
CA LEU A 203 -4.57 -24.70 17.21
C LEU A 203 -4.11 -25.89 18.08
N ASP A 204 -3.36 -26.85 17.51
CA ASP A 204 -2.74 -27.95 18.26
C ASP A 204 -1.72 -27.41 19.27
N GLU A 205 -0.87 -26.47 18.84
CA GLU A 205 0.11 -25.80 19.71
C GLU A 205 -0.58 -25.01 20.84
N ILE A 206 -1.67 -24.30 20.53
CA ILE A 206 -2.45 -23.55 21.54
C ILE A 206 -3.11 -24.49 22.56
N ILE A 207 -3.71 -25.60 22.11
CA ILE A 207 -4.36 -26.59 22.98
C ILE A 207 -3.33 -27.29 23.88
N GLY A 208 -2.09 -27.44 23.41
CA GLY A 208 -0.97 -28.05 24.13
C GLY A 208 -0.46 -27.26 25.34
N LEU A 209 -0.69 -25.96 25.43
CA LEU A 209 -0.20 -25.14 26.54
C LEU A 209 -0.90 -25.49 27.88
N GLU A 210 -0.14 -25.42 28.98
CA GLU A 210 -0.62 -25.82 30.32
C GLU A 210 -1.76 -24.94 30.85
N ASN A 211 -1.80 -23.66 30.44
CA ASN A 211 -2.73 -22.65 30.95
C ASN A 211 -3.90 -22.33 30.00
N THR A 212 -4.12 -23.13 28.95
CA THR A 212 -5.21 -22.90 28.01
C THR A 212 -6.56 -23.26 28.62
N THR A 213 -7.55 -22.36 28.50
CA THR A 213 -8.92 -22.59 28.97
C THR A 213 -9.94 -22.22 27.89
N TYR A 214 -11.09 -22.89 27.90
CA TYR A 214 -12.24 -22.54 27.06
C TYR A 214 -13.44 -22.26 27.98
N LYS A 215 -13.98 -21.04 27.93
CA LYS A 215 -15.09 -20.59 28.79
C LYS A 215 -14.82 -20.88 30.29
N LYS A 216 -13.60 -20.58 30.75
CA LYS A 216 -13.12 -20.83 32.13
C LYS A 216 -13.00 -22.32 32.51
N HIS A 217 -13.14 -23.24 31.56
CA HIS A 217 -12.85 -24.66 31.77
C HIS A 217 -11.43 -24.97 31.35
N THR A 218 -10.68 -25.63 32.24
CA THR A 218 -9.34 -26.14 31.94
C THR A 218 -9.41 -27.40 31.09
N PHE A 219 -8.45 -27.54 30.17
CA PHE A 219 -8.22 -28.80 29.47
C PHE A 219 -7.35 -29.70 30.33
N ASN A 220 -7.87 -30.88 30.69
CA ASN A 220 -7.02 -31.97 31.19
C ASN A 220 -6.54 -32.81 30.00
N ASP A 221 -5.57 -33.71 30.22
CA ASP A 221 -4.94 -34.49 29.15
C ASP A 221 -5.94 -35.29 28.31
N GLN A 222 -7.01 -35.77 28.92
CA GLN A 222 -8.06 -36.50 28.21
C GLN A 222 -8.89 -35.59 27.30
N ARG A 223 -9.26 -34.38 27.75
CA ARG A 223 -9.99 -33.40 26.95
C ARG A 223 -9.16 -32.85 25.80
N ARG A 224 -7.86 -32.63 26.02
CA ARG A 224 -6.93 -32.23 24.94
C ARG A 224 -6.93 -33.26 23.82
N LYS A 225 -6.72 -34.54 24.17
CA LYS A 225 -6.72 -35.66 23.21
C LYS A 225 -8.03 -35.78 22.44
N LEU A 226 -9.16 -35.59 23.11
CA LEU A 226 -10.47 -35.66 22.46
C LEU A 226 -10.70 -34.50 21.47
N LEU A 227 -10.29 -33.28 21.85
CA LEU A 227 -10.41 -32.10 21.01
C LEU A 227 -9.51 -32.21 19.77
N ILE A 228 -8.24 -32.61 19.96
CA ILE A 228 -7.29 -32.84 18.86
C ILE A 228 -7.84 -33.91 17.91
N ALA A 229 -8.29 -35.05 18.43
CA ALA A 229 -8.86 -36.11 17.59
C ALA A 229 -10.12 -35.67 16.82
N TYR A 230 -10.92 -34.77 17.39
CA TYR A 230 -12.07 -34.19 16.69
C TYR A 230 -11.64 -33.25 15.56
N LEU A 231 -10.67 -32.38 15.82
CA LEU A 231 -10.09 -31.49 14.81
C LEU A 231 -9.45 -32.30 13.68
N ASP A 232 -8.63 -33.30 14.01
CA ASP A 232 -8.03 -34.22 13.04
C ASP A 232 -9.08 -34.86 12.14
N ALA A 233 -10.18 -35.36 12.72
CA ALA A 233 -11.27 -35.95 11.95
C ALA A 233 -12.01 -34.93 11.06
N LEU A 234 -12.20 -33.70 11.56
CA LEU A 234 -12.85 -32.62 10.81
C LEU A 234 -12.05 -32.23 9.55
N PHE A 235 -10.72 -32.23 9.65
CA PHE A 235 -9.81 -31.84 8.56
C PHE A 235 -9.34 -33.02 7.69
N GLN A 236 -9.60 -34.26 8.09
CA GLN A 236 -9.36 -35.45 7.24
C GLN A 236 -10.36 -35.59 6.07
N GLU A 237 -11.50 -34.89 6.09
CA GLU A 237 -12.48 -34.92 4.99
C GLU A 237 -12.11 -34.00 3.80
N GLU A 238 -11.03 -33.22 3.91
CA GLU A 238 -10.57 -32.26 2.88
C GLU A 238 -9.34 -32.73 2.07
N GLN A 239 -8.91 -34.00 2.19
CA GLN A 239 -7.80 -34.60 1.41
C GLN A 239 -8.26 -35.68 0.42
#